data_AF-A0A345WQ96-F1
#
_entry.id   AF-A0A345WQ96-F1
#
_cell.length_a   1.000
_cell.length_b   1.000
_cell.length_c   1.000
_cell.angle_alpha   90.00
_cell.angle_beta   90.00
_cell.angle_gamma   90.00
#
_symmetry.space_group_name_H-M   'P 1'
#
loop_
_entity.id
_entity.type
_entity.pdbx_description
1 polymer ?
#
loop_
_entity_poly.entity_id
_entity_poly.type
_entity_poly.pdbx_seq_one_letter_code
_entity_poly.pdbx_strand_id
1 'polypeptide(L)'
;MPLLLVMFGGALGSGARHLMGRATLAVFGPAFPYGTLSVNLIGGLLMGLLVGNLARFGTGGESWRLLLGVGVLGGFTTFSSFSLDTVTMIERGALPLALFYVLVSVIGSILALAGGLALARGVA
;
A
#
# COMPACT_ATOMS: atom_id res chain seq x y z
N MET A 1 6.31 -22.24 11.48
CA MET A 1 5.84 -21.91 10.11
C MET A 1 5.25 -20.49 9.89
N PRO A 2 5.11 -19.56 10.87
CA PRO A 2 4.55 -18.22 10.57
C PRO A 2 5.50 -17.34 9.74
N LEU A 3 6.82 -17.45 9.94
CA LEU A 3 7.82 -16.69 9.18
C LEU A 3 7.78 -16.98 7.67
N LEU A 4 7.56 -18.25 7.28
CA LEU A 4 7.49 -18.64 5.86
C LEU A 4 6.30 -17.99 5.14
N LEU A 5 5.16 -17.85 5.82
CA LEU A 5 3.99 -17.13 5.27
C LEU A 5 4.32 -15.67 5.02
N VAL A 6 4.99 -15.01 5.97
CA VAL A 6 5.42 -13.61 5.84
C VAL A 6 6.43 -13.45 4.70
N MET A 7 7.44 -14.32 4.63
CA MET A 7 8.47 -14.27 3.58
C MET A 7 7.87 -14.49 2.19
N PHE A 8 7.02 -15.51 2.03
CA PHE A 8 6.37 -15.81 0.77
C PHE A 8 5.42 -14.68 0.34
N GLY A 9 4.58 -14.20 1.25
CA GLY A 9 3.72 -13.06 0.98
C GLY A 9 4.52 -11.81 0.61
N GLY A 10 5.60 -11.52 1.35
CA GLY A 10 6.48 -10.38 1.09
C GLY A 10 7.16 -10.43 -0.28
N ALA A 11 7.59 -11.61 -0.72
CA ALA A 11 8.13 -11.81 -2.07
C ALA A 11 7.09 -11.48 -3.15
N LEU A 12 5.84 -11.96 -2.98
CA LEU A 12 4.75 -11.64 -3.91
C LEU A 12 4.40 -10.14 -3.90
N GLY A 13 4.29 -9.55 -2.71
CA GLY A 13 3.97 -8.13 -2.54
C GLY A 13 5.02 -7.21 -3.17
N SER A 14 6.29 -7.46 -2.88
CA SER A 14 7.40 -6.68 -3.45
C SER A 14 7.52 -6.84 -4.97
N GLY A 15 7.31 -8.05 -5.50
CA GLY A 15 7.23 -8.31 -6.93
C GLY A 15 6.10 -7.54 -7.61
N ALA A 16 4.88 -7.58 -7.03
CA ALA A 16 3.74 -6.82 -7.53
C ALA A 16 3.98 -5.30 -7.49
N ARG A 17 4.59 -4.79 -6.42
CA ARG A 17 5.00 -3.37 -6.32
C ARG A 17 5.97 -2.99 -7.43
N HIS A 18 6.97 -3.82 -7.69
CA HIS A 18 7.94 -3.57 -8.75
C HIS A 18 7.26 -3.49 -10.13
N LEU A 19 6.35 -4.43 -10.43
CA LEU A 19 5.60 -4.43 -11.69
C LEU A 19 4.66 -3.21 -11.81
N MET A 20 3.98 -2.82 -10.73
CA MET A 20 3.15 -1.61 -10.71
C MET A 20 3.99 -0.35 -10.96
N GLY A 21 5.17 -0.24 -10.34
CA GLY A 21 6.10 0.85 -10.59
C GLY A 21 6.52 0.94 -12.06
N ARG A 22 6.81 -0.20 -12.69
CA ARG A 22 7.11 -0.26 -14.13
C ARG A 22 5.93 0.12 -15.02
N ALA A 23 4.74 -0.39 -14.71
CA ALA A 23 3.54 -0.12 -15.48
C ALA A 23 3.16 1.36 -15.43
N THR A 24 3.15 1.95 -14.24
CA THR A 24 2.84 3.37 -14.06
C THR A 24 3.89 4.28 -14.70
N LEU A 25 5.16 3.93 -14.64
CA LEU A 25 6.23 4.65 -15.34
C LEU A 25 6.03 4.62 -16.87
N ALA A 26 5.63 3.47 -17.44
CA ALA A 26 5.39 3.33 -18.87
C ALA A 26 4.17 4.15 -19.35
N VAL A 27 3.14 4.27 -18.52
CA VAL A 27 1.88 4.95 -18.88
C VAL A 27 1.92 6.46 -18.60
N PHE A 28 2.45 6.86 -17.45
CA PHE A 28 2.39 8.24 -16.96
C PHE A 28 3.73 8.98 -16.99
N GLY A 29 4.83 8.27 -17.27
CA GLY A 29 6.18 8.84 -17.28
C GLY A 29 6.76 9.12 -15.88
N PRO A 30 7.98 9.68 -15.82
CA PRO A 30 8.75 9.83 -14.57
C PRO A 30 8.48 11.14 -13.81
N ALA A 31 7.57 12.00 -14.29
CA ALA A 31 7.38 13.35 -13.73
C ALA A 31 6.87 13.33 -12.28
N PHE A 32 6.10 12.30 -11.92
CA PHE A 32 5.46 12.13 -10.63
C PHE A 32 5.48 10.65 -10.20
N PRO A 33 5.63 10.34 -8.90
CA PRO A 33 5.75 8.98 -8.37
C PRO A 33 4.40 8.24 -8.32
N TYR A 34 3.76 8.07 -9.49
CA TYR A 34 2.48 7.36 -9.61
C TYR A 34 2.55 5.92 -9.12
N GLY A 35 3.70 5.25 -9.28
CA GLY A 35 3.91 3.89 -8.78
C GLY A 35 3.75 3.80 -7.27
N THR A 36 4.56 4.58 -6.54
CA THR A 36 4.53 4.64 -5.08
C THR A 36 3.17 5.08 -4.55
N LEU A 37 2.56 6.11 -5.15
CA LEU A 37 1.23 6.57 -4.77
C LEU A 37 0.18 5.45 -4.93
N SER A 38 0.16 4.81 -6.09
CA SER A 38 -0.86 3.80 -6.42
C SER A 38 -0.76 2.60 -5.50
N VAL A 39 0.45 2.08 -5.26
CA VAL A 39 0.61 0.90 -4.39
C VAL A 39 0.19 1.18 -2.95
N ASN A 40 0.44 2.39 -2.43
CA ASN A 40 0.06 2.76 -1.07
C ASN A 40 -1.46 2.95 -0.94
N LEU A 41 -2.10 3.63 -1.89
CA LEU A 41 -3.57 3.82 -1.88
C LEU A 41 -4.31 2.50 -2.05
N ILE A 42 -3.93 1.69 -3.04
CA ILE A 42 -4.53 0.37 -3.29
C ILE A 42 -4.26 -0.55 -2.09
N GLY A 43 -3.03 -0.55 -1.58
CA GLY A 43 -2.66 -1.36 -0.43
C GLY A 43 -3.43 -0.97 0.83
N GLY A 44 -3.65 0.32 1.07
CA GLY A 44 -4.50 0.82 2.14
C GLY A 44 -5.94 0.28 2.04
N LEU A 45 -6.56 0.39 0.86
CA LEU A 45 -7.91 -0.14 0.60
C LEU A 45 -7.99 -1.66 0.87
N LEU A 46 -7.04 -2.42 0.31
CA LEU A 46 -6.98 -3.87 0.47
C LEU A 46 -6.73 -4.27 1.93
N MET A 47 -5.93 -3.51 2.68
CA MET A 47 -5.71 -3.74 4.11
C MET A 47 -6.99 -3.51 4.90
N GLY A 48 -7.76 -2.47 4.58
CA GLY A 48 -9.07 -2.22 5.17
C GLY A 48 -10.05 -3.37 4.93
N LEU A 49 -10.13 -3.84 3.68
CA LEU A 49 -10.95 -5.01 3.32
C LEU A 49 -10.51 -6.27 4.09
N LEU A 50 -9.20 -6.53 4.14
CA LEU A 50 -8.64 -7.69 4.83
C LEU A 50 -8.98 -7.67 6.32
N VAL A 51 -8.66 -6.58 7.02
CA VAL A 51 -8.91 -6.47 8.47
C VAL A 51 -10.40 -6.52 8.78
N GLY A 52 -11.24 -5.86 7.97
CA GLY A 52 -12.69 -5.88 8.14
C GLY A 52 -13.28 -7.29 8.01
N ASN A 53 -12.76 -8.11 7.09
CA ASN A 53 -13.20 -9.50 6.94
C ASN A 53 -12.59 -10.41 8.01
N LEU A 54 -11.31 -10.24 8.37
CA LEU A 54 -10.64 -11.06 9.40
C LEU A 54 -11.27 -10.90 10.78
N ALA A 55 -11.84 -9.73 11.08
CA ALA A 55 -12.58 -9.50 12.32
C ALA A 55 -13.74 -10.49 12.54
N ARG A 56 -14.26 -11.11 11.46
CA ARG A 56 -15.34 -12.10 11.51
C ARG A 56 -14.86 -13.50 11.92
N PHE A 57 -13.57 -13.80 11.80
CA PHE A 57 -13.00 -15.14 12.01
C PHE A 57 -12.43 -15.37 13.42
N GLY A 58 -12.51 -14.39 14.32
CA GLY A 58 -11.92 -14.50 15.66
C GLY A 58 -10.43 -14.86 15.61
N THR A 59 -10.02 -15.88 16.36
CA THR A 59 -8.62 -16.34 16.42
C THR A 59 -8.17 -17.17 15.20
N GLY A 60 -9.08 -17.58 14.31
CA GLY A 60 -8.77 -18.39 13.13
C GLY A 60 -8.09 -17.63 11.98
N GLY A 61 -8.03 -16.29 12.06
CA GLY A 61 -7.54 -15.42 10.99
C GLY A 61 -6.02 -15.18 10.95
N GLU A 62 -5.27 -15.71 11.91
CA GLU A 62 -3.85 -15.30 12.12
C GLU A 62 -2.94 -15.65 10.93
N SER A 63 -3.05 -16.85 10.35
CA SER A 63 -2.26 -17.23 9.18
C SER A 63 -2.52 -16.32 7.98
N TRP A 64 -3.78 -15.90 7.79
CA TRP A 64 -4.17 -14.96 6.74
C TRP A 64 -3.67 -13.55 7.02
N ARG A 65 -3.70 -13.10 8.27
CA ARG A 65 -3.11 -11.83 8.69
C ARG A 65 -1.61 -11.78 8.40
N LEU A 66 -0.89 -12.85 8.70
CA LEU A 66 0.55 -12.96 8.45
C LEU A 66 0.87 -13.02 6.95
N LEU A 67 0.18 -13.89 6.20
CA LEU A 67 0.43 -14.04 4.77
C LEU A 67 0.04 -12.78 3.98
N LEU A 68 -1.19 -12.30 4.14
CA LEU A 68 -1.76 -11.23 3.32
C LEU A 68 -1.47 -9.84 3.89
N GLY A 69 -1.63 -9.65 5.20
CA GLY A 69 -1.44 -8.35 5.83
C GLY A 69 0.03 -8.00 5.97
N VAL A 70 0.76 -8.80 6.74
CA VAL A 70 2.19 -8.55 7.00
C VAL A 70 3.05 -8.87 5.77
N GLY A 71 2.78 -10.00 5.10
CA GLY A 71 3.51 -10.42 3.91
C GLY A 71 3.15 -9.60 2.67
N VAL A 72 2.05 -9.95 2.00
CA VAL A 72 1.69 -9.38 0.68
C VAL A 72 1.52 -7.86 0.75
N LEU A 73 0.63 -7.35 1.61
CA LEU A 73 0.36 -5.91 1.67
C LEU A 73 1.53 -5.12 2.27
N GLY A 74 2.25 -5.70 3.24
CA GLY A 74 3.48 -5.12 3.77
C GLY A 74 4.61 -5.01 2.73
N GLY A 75 4.76 -6.01 1.85
CA GLY A 75 5.73 -5.96 0.74
C GLY A 75 5.28 -5.10 -0.45
N PHE A 76 3.97 -5.02 -0.67
CA PHE A 76 3.34 -4.26 -1.75
C PHE A 76 3.33 -2.75 -1.49
N THR A 77 3.08 -2.34 -0.25
CA THR A 77 3.14 -0.93 0.15
C THR A 77 4.57 -0.52 0.52
N THR A 78 4.85 0.77 0.53
CA THR A 78 6.19 1.26 0.88
C THR A 78 6.17 2.70 1.40
N PHE A 79 6.68 2.86 2.62
CA PHE A 79 6.95 4.19 3.18
C PHE A 79 8.36 4.70 2.80
N SER A 80 9.34 3.79 2.62
CA SER A 80 10.70 4.17 2.27
C SER A 80 10.80 4.83 0.89
N SER A 81 10.14 4.29 -0.14
CA SER A 81 10.09 4.93 -1.47
C SER A 81 9.34 6.26 -1.41
N PHE A 82 8.24 6.33 -0.64
CA PHE A 82 7.47 7.56 -0.44
C PHE A 82 8.34 8.69 0.16
N SER A 83 9.13 8.39 1.19
CA SER A 83 10.04 9.35 1.80
C SER A 83 11.12 9.81 0.84
N LEU A 84 11.72 8.88 0.08
CA LEU A 84 12.73 9.22 -0.93
C LEU A 84 12.14 10.14 -2.01
N ASP A 85 10.99 9.78 -2.59
CA ASP A 85 10.30 10.59 -3.61
C ASP A 85 10.02 12.01 -3.09
N THR A 86 9.59 12.13 -1.83
CA THR A 86 9.30 13.41 -1.19
C THR A 86 10.57 14.26 -1.04
N VAL A 87 11.65 13.69 -0.50
CA VAL A 87 12.92 14.41 -0.33
C VAL A 87 13.49 14.82 -1.68
N THR A 88 13.49 13.93 -2.67
CA THR A 88 13.96 14.24 -4.03
C THR A 88 13.14 15.37 -4.67
N MET A 89 11.83 15.45 -4.42
CA MET A 89 11.01 16.59 -4.88
C MET A 89 11.41 17.90 -4.20
N ILE A 90 11.73 17.87 -2.90
CA ILE A 90 12.17 19.06 -2.15
C ILE A 90 13.54 19.51 -2.67
N GLU A 91 14.50 18.59 -2.85
CA GLU A 91 15.86 18.89 -3.33
C GLU A 91 15.87 19.54 -4.73
N ARG A 92 14.93 19.16 -5.60
CA ARG A 92 14.77 19.79 -6.93
C ARG A 92 13.94 21.08 -6.92
N GLY A 93 13.61 21.62 -5.75
CA GLY A 93 12.86 22.87 -5.60
C GLY A 93 11.34 22.77 -5.83
N ALA A 94 10.79 21.56 -5.93
CA ALA A 94 9.37 21.32 -6.23
C ALA A 94 8.50 21.21 -4.95
N LEU A 95 8.66 22.14 -4.02
CA LEU A 95 8.02 22.09 -2.69
C LEU A 95 6.47 21.99 -2.75
N PRO A 96 5.74 22.76 -3.58
CA PRO A 96 4.29 22.62 -3.67
C PRO A 96 3.84 21.22 -4.09
N LEU A 97 4.58 20.60 -5.02
CA LEU A 97 4.30 19.24 -5.49
C LEU A 97 4.62 18.19 -4.42
N ALA A 98 5.70 18.38 -3.67
CA ALA A 98 6.06 17.51 -2.54
C ALA A 98 4.96 17.54 -1.46
N LEU A 99 4.48 18.73 -1.09
CA LEU A 99 3.40 18.89 -0.12
C LEU A 99 2.11 18.21 -0.59
N PHE A 100 1.73 18.42 -1.86
CA PHE A 100 0.59 17.74 -2.45
C PHE A 100 0.75 16.22 -2.40
N TYR A 101 1.91 15.69 -2.80
CA TYR A 101 2.20 14.26 -2.79
C TYR A 101 2.11 13.66 -1.37
N VAL A 102 2.65 14.35 -0.35
CA VAL A 102 2.55 13.94 1.05
C VAL A 102 1.11 13.88 1.51
N LEU A 103 0.33 14.94 1.27
CA LEU A 103 -1.06 15.02 1.71
C LEU A 103 -1.90 13.93 1.06
N VAL A 104 -1.80 13.75 -0.26
CA VAL A 104 -2.56 12.71 -0.97
C VAL A 104 -2.12 11.32 -0.54
N SER A 105 -0.82 11.08 -0.34
CA SER A 105 -0.34 9.77 0.10
C SER A 105 -0.83 9.42 1.49
N VAL A 106 -0.74 10.34 2.46
CA VAL A 106 -1.12 10.09 3.85
C VAL A 106 -2.64 10.06 4.00
N ILE A 107 -3.33 11.14 3.63
CA ILE A 107 -4.78 11.26 3.79
C ILE A 107 -5.48 10.25 2.90
N GLY A 108 -5.04 10.12 1.64
CA GLY A 108 -5.62 9.17 0.70
C GLY A 108 -5.48 7.73 1.17
N SER A 109 -4.34 7.32 1.75
CA SER A 109 -4.17 5.94 2.23
C SER A 109 -5.05 5.65 3.45
N ILE A 110 -5.21 6.62 4.36
CA ILE A 110 -6.11 6.50 5.51
C ILE A 110 -7.56 6.39 5.03
N LEU A 111 -7.99 7.25 4.10
CA LEU A 111 -9.34 7.21 3.53
C LEU A 111 -9.59 5.92 2.74
N ALA A 112 -8.60 5.44 2.00
CA ALA A 112 -8.68 4.17 1.28
C ALA A 112 -8.90 3.00 2.25
N LEU A 113 -8.12 2.93 3.34
CA LEU A 113 -8.29 1.91 4.37
C LEU A 113 -9.66 2.02 5.05
N ALA A 114 -10.08 3.23 5.43
CA ALA A 114 -11.40 3.45 6.02
C ALA A 114 -12.53 3.03 5.06
N GLY A 115 -12.41 3.33 3.77
CA GLY A 115 -13.31 2.87 2.72
C GLY A 115 -13.33 1.34 2.62
N GLY A 116 -12.17 0.69 2.68
CA GLY A 116 -12.06 -0.76 2.68
C GLY A 116 -12.76 -1.41 3.89
N LEU A 117 -12.59 -0.83 5.07
CA LEU A 117 -13.31 -1.27 6.28
C LEU A 117 -14.82 -1.08 6.14
N ALA A 118 -15.27 0.07 5.62
CA ALA A 118 -16.68 0.35 5.42
C ALA A 118 -17.32 -0.64 4.43
N LEU A 119 -16.66 -0.91 3.30
CA LEU A 119 -17.10 -1.90 2.31
C LEU A 119 -17.17 -3.30 2.92
N ALA A 120 -16.14 -3.72 3.65
CA ALA A 120 -16.13 -5.02 4.31
C ALA A 120 -17.24 -5.16 5.37
N ARG A 121 -17.70 -4.07 5.97
CA ARG A 121 -18.82 -4.09 6.93
C ARG A 121 -20.18 -4.00 6.26
N GLY A 122 -20.31 -3.27 5.15
CA GLY A 122 -21.58 -3.10 4.42
C GLY A 122 -22.03 -4.32 3.62
N VAL A 123 -21.11 -5.26 3.34
CA VAL A 123 -21.41 -6.57 2.72
C VAL A 123 -21.73 -7.64 3.79
N ALA A 124 -21.94 -7.24 5.06
CA ALA A 124 -22.34 -8.11 6.16
C ALA A 124 -23.87 -8.20 6.30
#